data_AF-J7ZZX6-F1
#
_entry.id   AF-J7ZZX6-F1
#
_cell.length_a   1.000
_cell.length_b   1.000
_cell.length_c   1.000
_cell.angle_alpha   90.00
_cell.angle_beta   90.00
_cell.angle_gamma   90.00
#
_symmetry.space_group_name_H-M   'P 1'
#
loop_
_entity.id
_entity.type
_entity.pdbx_description
1 polymer ?
#
loop_
_entity_poly.entity_id
_entity_poly.type
_entity_poly.pdbx_seq_one_letter_code
_entity_poly.pdbx_strand_id
1 'polypeptide(L)'
;MTNANMPKGRGMVKFTPFAAMPEQFAGIREIIQEKNKVTRPNLTTEEKELIENMLLCSLLSEEEILITYYEDGYLLSNYMTVVGIDQQNSAVICTDAFYNKMTLRFSNIIDVK
;
A
#
# COMPACT_ATOMS: atom_id res chain seq x y z
N MET A 1 -22.87 64.70 33.42
CA MET A 1 -22.87 64.30 31.99
C MET A 1 -21.81 63.24 31.78
N THR A 2 -22.21 62.11 31.18
CA THR A 2 -21.49 61.14 30.31
C THR A 2 -20.11 60.63 30.72
N ASN A 3 -19.74 59.35 30.61
CA ASN A 3 -20.36 58.07 30.28
C ASN A 3 -19.24 57.05 30.57
N ALA A 4 -19.45 56.07 31.44
CA ALA A 4 -18.43 55.08 31.82
C ALA A 4 -18.82 53.66 31.40
N ASN A 5 -19.29 53.47 30.17
CA ASN A 5 -19.46 52.15 29.56
C ASN A 5 -18.34 51.89 28.55
N MET A 6 -17.13 51.63 29.06
CA MET A 6 -16.03 51.10 28.23
C MET A 6 -16.09 49.57 28.29
N PRO A 7 -16.31 48.85 27.17
CA PRO A 7 -16.35 47.40 27.20
C PRO A 7 -14.95 46.90 27.53
N LYS A 8 -14.80 46.19 28.66
CA LYS A 8 -13.55 45.52 29.01
C LYS A 8 -13.19 44.59 27.85
N GLY A 9 -12.07 44.88 27.19
CA GLY A 9 -11.58 44.12 26.04
C GLY A 9 -11.52 42.63 26.38
N ARG A 10 -11.91 41.78 25.42
CA ARG A 10 -11.82 40.32 25.57
C ARG A 10 -10.38 39.98 25.92
N GLY A 11 -10.20 39.22 26.99
CA GLY A 11 -8.90 38.72 27.43
C GLY A 11 -8.14 38.06 26.29
N MET A 12 -6.81 38.10 26.37
CA MET A 12 -5.90 37.64 25.34
C MET A 12 -6.18 36.17 24.97
N VAL A 13 -6.92 35.97 23.88
CA VAL A 13 -7.09 34.64 23.27
C VAL A 13 -5.77 34.37 22.57
N LYS A 14 -4.92 33.53 23.19
CA LYS A 14 -3.70 33.04 22.55
C LYS A 14 -4.11 32.22 21.33
N PHE A 15 -4.10 32.85 20.17
CA PHE A 15 -4.26 32.15 18.91
C PHE A 15 -3.04 31.25 18.75
N THR A 16 -3.22 29.93 18.80
CA THR A 16 -2.16 28.94 18.52
C THR A 16 -2.35 28.45 17.09
N PRO A 17 -1.75 29.09 16.07
CA PRO A 17 -1.99 28.75 14.66
C PRO A 17 -1.55 27.33 14.29
N PHE A 18 -0.76 26.67 15.14
CA PHE A 18 -0.17 25.35 14.88
C PHE A 18 -0.89 24.17 15.57
N ALA A 19 -1.93 24.41 16.39
CA ALA A 19 -2.62 23.31 17.06
C ALA A 19 -3.42 22.42 16.09
N ALA A 20 -3.95 22.98 14.99
CA ALA A 20 -4.69 22.25 13.96
C ALA A 20 -3.80 21.63 12.87
N MET A 21 -2.50 21.95 12.83
CA MET A 21 -1.62 21.48 11.75
C MET A 21 -1.38 19.96 11.75
N PRO A 22 -1.10 19.29 12.89
CA PRO A 22 -0.90 17.84 12.90
C PRO A 22 -2.12 17.07 12.41
N GLU A 23 -3.32 17.48 12.84
CA GLU A 23 -4.60 16.88 12.44
C GLU A 23 -4.91 17.13 10.96
N GLN A 24 -4.62 18.33 10.44
CA GLN A 24 -4.77 18.64 9.01
C GLN A 24 -3.82 17.82 8.14
N PHE A 25 -2.57 17.62 8.56
CA PHE A 25 -1.63 16.77 7.82
C PHE A 25 -2.02 15.29 7.86
N ALA A 26 -2.55 14.80 9.00
CA ALA A 26 -3.09 13.45 9.10
C ALA A 26 -4.28 13.26 8.15
N GLY A 27 -5.26 14.18 8.16
CA GLY A 27 -6.41 14.13 7.26
C GLY A 27 -6.03 14.20 5.79
N ILE A 28 -5.07 15.04 5.40
CA ILE A 28 -4.59 15.09 4.00
C ILE A 28 -3.92 13.77 3.60
N ARG A 29 -3.13 13.16 4.49
CA ARG A 29 -2.48 11.86 4.23
C ARG A 29 -3.50 10.75 4.05
N GLU A 30 -4.52 10.68 4.90
CA GLU A 30 -5.62 9.72 4.78
C GLU A 30 -6.37 9.90 3.45
N ILE A 31 -6.70 11.14 3.07
CA ILE A 31 -7.37 11.45 1.80
C ILE A 31 -6.50 11.03 0.59
N ILE A 32 -5.19 11.26 0.65
CA ILE A 32 -4.27 10.84 -0.42
C ILE A 32 -4.19 9.31 -0.48
N GLN A 33 -4.12 8.62 0.66
CA GLN A 33 -4.10 7.16 0.72
C GLN A 33 -5.39 6.56 0.15
N GLU A 34 -6.54 7.08 0.54
CA GLU A 34 -7.86 6.67 0.05
C GLU A 34 -7.99 6.85 -1.47
N LYS A 35 -7.50 7.96 -2.02
CA LYS A 35 -7.57 8.24 -3.46
C LYS A 35 -6.72 7.31 -4.33
N ASN A 36 -5.68 6.72 -3.76
CA ASN A 36 -4.80 5.80 -4.48
C ASN A 36 -5.26 4.34 -4.40
N LYS A 37 -6.34 4.04 -3.67
CA LYS A 37 -6.91 2.69 -3.62
C LYS A 37 -7.54 2.36 -4.98
N VAL A 38 -7.17 1.20 -5.52
CA VAL A 38 -7.66 0.65 -6.77
C VAL A 38 -8.56 -0.54 -6.48
N THR A 39 -9.63 -0.69 -7.26
CA THR A 39 -10.42 -1.91 -7.26
C THR A 39 -9.55 -3.07 -7.74
N ARG A 40 -9.63 -4.23 -7.06
CA ARG A 40 -8.87 -5.41 -7.45
C ARG A 40 -9.05 -5.73 -8.94
N PRO A 41 -7.96 -5.88 -9.71
CA PRO A 41 -8.04 -6.28 -11.11
C PRO A 41 -8.63 -7.70 -11.26
N ASN A 42 -9.42 -7.91 -12.30
CA ASN A 42 -9.89 -9.24 -12.67
C ASN A 42 -8.93 -9.82 -13.71
N LEU A 43 -8.41 -11.02 -13.44
CA LEU A 43 -7.55 -11.75 -14.37
C LEU A 43 -8.34 -12.82 -15.12
N THR A 44 -8.10 -12.96 -16.42
CA THR A 44 -8.61 -14.08 -17.21
C THR A 44 -7.89 -15.38 -16.84
N THR A 45 -8.39 -16.51 -17.35
CA THR A 45 -7.75 -17.82 -17.09
C THR A 45 -6.38 -17.89 -17.74
N GLU A 46 -6.25 -17.38 -18.97
CA GLU A 46 -5.00 -17.37 -19.72
C GLU A 46 -3.93 -16.52 -19.03
N GLU A 47 -4.30 -15.35 -18.51
CA GLU A 47 -3.39 -14.49 -17.75
C GLU A 47 -2.88 -15.18 -16.48
N LYS A 48 -3.76 -15.90 -15.76
CA LYS A 48 -3.36 -16.67 -14.59
C LYS A 48 -2.38 -17.79 -14.95
N GLU A 49 -2.65 -18.54 -16.02
CA GLU A 49 -1.75 -19.60 -16.47
C GLU A 49 -0.37 -19.05 -16.87
N LEU A 50 -0.31 -17.89 -17.51
CA LEU A 50 0.96 -17.22 -17.81
C LEU A 50 1.73 -16.85 -16.53
N ILE A 51 1.04 -16.30 -15.53
CA ILE A 51 1.64 -15.98 -14.23
C ILE A 51 2.17 -17.26 -13.55
N GLU A 52 1.41 -18.35 -13.53
CA GLU A 52 1.86 -19.64 -12.97
C GLU A 52 3.14 -20.13 -13.65
N ASN A 53 3.17 -20.10 -14.98
CA ASN A 53 4.33 -20.53 -15.76
C ASN A 53 5.56 -19.66 -15.46
N MET A 54 5.40 -18.33 -15.38
CA MET A 54 6.50 -17.41 -15.07
C MET A 54 7.07 -17.62 -13.66
N LEU A 55 6.20 -17.86 -12.68
CA LEU A 55 6.63 -18.15 -11.31
C LEU A 55 7.36 -19.49 -11.20
N LEU A 56 6.92 -20.50 -11.95
CA LEU A 56 7.61 -21.78 -12.06
C LEU A 56 8.98 -21.63 -12.73
N CYS A 57 9.08 -20.85 -13.79
CA CYS A 57 10.35 -20.54 -14.44
C CYS A 57 11.31 -19.86 -13.46
N SER A 58 10.88 -18.81 -12.75
CA SER A 58 11.70 -18.13 -11.74
C SER A 58 12.15 -19.08 -10.62
N LEU A 59 11.27 -19.98 -10.15
CA LEU A 59 11.64 -20.99 -9.15
C LEU A 59 12.74 -21.94 -9.64
N LEU A 60 12.72 -22.32 -10.91
CA LEU A 60 13.68 -23.26 -11.49
C LEU A 60 14.99 -22.59 -11.91
N SER A 61 14.93 -21.35 -12.39
CA SER A 61 16.11 -20.57 -12.81
C SER A 61 16.77 -19.81 -11.67
N GLU A 62 16.08 -19.68 -10.53
CA GLU A 62 16.45 -18.82 -9.39
C GLU A 62 16.61 -17.34 -9.80
N GLU A 63 15.92 -16.92 -10.87
CA GLU A 63 15.98 -15.55 -11.38
C GLU A 63 15.07 -14.60 -10.58
N GLU A 64 15.56 -13.38 -10.38
CA GLU A 64 14.78 -12.28 -9.81
C GLU A 64 13.79 -11.75 -10.85
N ILE A 65 12.52 -11.70 -10.46
CA ILE A 65 11.39 -11.25 -11.29
C ILE A 65 10.63 -10.13 -10.60
N LEU A 66 9.99 -9.26 -11.37
CA LEU A 66 9.13 -8.22 -10.86
C LEU A 66 7.72 -8.78 -10.64
N ILE A 67 7.34 -8.96 -9.37
CA ILE A 67 6.01 -9.44 -9.01
C ILE A 67 5.14 -8.25 -8.62
N THR A 68 4.01 -8.08 -9.31
CA THR A 68 2.97 -7.13 -8.95
C THR A 68 1.82 -7.86 -8.25
N TYR A 69 1.46 -7.42 -7.05
CA TYR A 69 0.40 -8.03 -6.25
C TYR A 69 -0.51 -6.98 -5.63
N TYR A 70 -1.74 -7.41 -5.32
CA TYR A 70 -2.78 -6.61 -4.70
C TYR A 70 -2.81 -6.81 -3.19
N GLU A 71 -2.68 -5.73 -2.43
CA GLU A 71 -2.73 -5.72 -0.98
C GLU A 71 -3.48 -4.47 -0.48
N ASP A 72 -4.53 -4.67 0.32
CA ASP A 72 -5.30 -3.60 0.99
C ASP A 72 -5.75 -2.41 0.12
N GLY A 73 -6.07 -2.67 -1.15
CA GLY A 73 -6.47 -1.63 -2.10
C GLY A 73 -5.34 -1.10 -2.96
N TYR A 74 -4.11 -1.55 -2.77
CA TYR A 74 -2.95 -1.07 -3.51
C TYR A 74 -2.39 -2.15 -4.42
N LEU A 75 -1.82 -1.73 -5.54
CA LEU A 75 -0.98 -2.57 -6.37
C LEU A 75 0.47 -2.24 -6.03
N LEU A 76 1.17 -3.25 -5.52
CA LEU A 76 2.57 -3.16 -5.12
C LEU A 76 3.39 -4.01 -6.07
N SER A 77 4.55 -3.51 -6.48
CA SER A 77 5.46 -4.20 -7.39
C SER A 77 6.84 -4.28 -6.75
N ASN A 78 7.35 -5.48 -6.55
CA ASN A 78 8.66 -5.73 -5.95
C ASN A 78 9.47 -6.73 -6.78
N TYR A 79 10.77 -6.49 -6.89
CA TYR A 79 11.72 -7.46 -7.42
C TYR A 79 11.99 -8.53 -6.37
N MET A 80 11.75 -9.79 -6.73
CA MET A 80 11.85 -10.92 -5.82
C MET A 80 12.22 -12.20 -6.57
N THR A 81 12.87 -13.12 -5.87
CA THR A 81 13.14 -14.47 -6.37
C THR A 81 12.16 -15.44 -5.74
N VAL A 82 11.55 -16.32 -6.54
CA VAL A 82 10.66 -17.37 -6.03
C VAL A 82 11.51 -18.50 -5.46
N VAL A 83 11.30 -18.82 -4.18
CA VAL A 83 12.05 -19.88 -3.46
C VAL A 83 11.19 -21.10 -3.13
N GLY A 84 9.88 -21.01 -3.32
CA GLY A 84 8.98 -22.13 -3.15
C GLY A 84 7.54 -21.82 -3.55
N ILE A 85 6.79 -22.87 -3.86
CA ILE A 85 5.36 -22.80 -4.18
C ILE A 85 4.63 -23.78 -3.26
N ASP A 86 3.66 -23.25 -2.52
CA ASP A 86 2.75 -24.03 -1.67
C ASP A 86 1.42 -24.20 -2.39
N GLN A 87 1.27 -25.36 -3.03
CA GLN A 87 0.05 -25.71 -3.76
C GLN A 87 -1.16 -25.89 -2.84
N GLN A 88 -0.97 -26.33 -1.60
CA GLN A 88 -2.07 -26.58 -0.66
C GLN A 88 -2.72 -25.27 -0.22
N ASN A 89 -1.90 -24.24 0.03
CA ASN A 89 -2.38 -22.91 0.42
C ASN A 89 -2.54 -21.95 -0.77
N SER A 90 -2.29 -22.42 -2.00
CA SER A 90 -2.28 -21.58 -3.21
C SER A 90 -1.43 -20.31 -3.00
N ALA A 91 -0.20 -20.49 -2.53
CA ALA A 91 0.69 -19.42 -2.14
C ALA A 91 2.10 -19.62 -2.72
N VAL A 92 2.80 -18.51 -2.91
CA VAL A 92 4.17 -18.45 -3.42
C VAL A 92 5.04 -17.85 -2.33
N ILE A 93 6.19 -18.46 -2.09
CA ILE A 93 7.18 -18.01 -1.14
C ILE A 93 8.30 -17.36 -1.95
N CYS A 94 8.52 -16.07 -1.71
CA CYS A 94 9.53 -15.29 -2.39
C CYS A 94 10.55 -14.73 -1.38
N THR A 95 11.72 -14.38 -1.86
CA THR A 95 12.72 -13.61 -1.11
C THR A 95 13.07 -12.34 -1.86
N ASP A 96 13.24 -11.24 -1.12
CA ASP A 96 13.84 -10.02 -1.66
C ASP A 96 15.38 -10.13 -1.74
N ALA A 97 16.03 -9.07 -2.24
CA ALA A 97 17.49 -8.96 -2.31
C ALA A 97 18.20 -9.03 -0.93
N PHE A 98 17.46 -8.87 0.17
CA PHE A 98 17.97 -8.98 1.55
C PHE A 98 17.63 -10.33 2.20
N TYR A 99 17.12 -11.30 1.42
CA TYR A 99 16.65 -12.61 1.88
C TYR A 99 15.48 -12.56 2.87
N ASN A 100 14.75 -11.45 2.94
CA ASN A 100 13.50 -11.39 3.68
C ASN A 100 12.46 -12.22 2.93
N LYS A 101 11.87 -13.19 3.65
CA LYS A 101 10.84 -14.05 3.08
C LYS A 101 9.50 -13.33 3.08
N MET A 102 8.81 -13.39 1.95
CA MET A 102 7.44 -12.93 1.80
C MET A 102 6.60 -14.07 1.23
N THR A 103 5.38 -14.22 1.76
CA THR A 103 4.43 -15.22 1.26
C THR A 103 3.25 -14.50 0.62
N LEU A 104 3.06 -14.72 -0.67
CA LEU A 104 1.99 -14.12 -1.45
C LEU A 104 0.97 -15.18 -1.83
N ARG A 105 -0.32 -14.91 -1.61
CA ARG A 105 -1.37 -15.77 -2.17
C ARG A 105 -1.40 -15.58 -3.68
N PHE A 106 -1.52 -16.68 -4.42
CA PHE A 106 -1.60 -16.67 -5.88
C PHE A 106 -2.72 -15.77 -6.37
N SER A 107 -3.87 -15.79 -5.69
CA SER A 107 -5.01 -14.92 -6.00
C SER A 107 -4.65 -13.44 -6.01
N ASN A 108 -3.69 -13.01 -5.19
CA ASN A 108 -3.32 -11.61 -5.04
C ASN A 108 -2.27 -11.18 -6.07
N ILE A 109 -1.60 -12.11 -6.76
CA ILE A 109 -0.64 -11.79 -7.81
C ILE A 109 -1.41 -11.34 -9.04
N ILE A 110 -1.03 -10.18 -9.58
CA ILE A 110 -1.70 -9.52 -10.70
C ILE A 110 -0.86 -9.62 -11.97
N ASP A 111 0.46 -9.53 -11.86
CA ASP A 111 1.38 -9.55 -13.02
C ASP A 111 2.78 -10.00 -12.58
N VAL A 112 3.52 -10.60 -13.51
CA VAL A 112 4.90 -11.07 -13.31
C VAL A 112 5.72 -10.76 -14.56
N LYS A 113 6.88 -10.12 -14.38
CA LYS A 113 7.78 -9.71 -15.46
C LYS A 113 9.23 -10.05 -15.20
#